data_AF-A0A7S7RRC9-F1
#
_entry.id   AF-A0A7S7RRC9-F1
#
_cell.length_a   1.000
_cell.length_b   1.000
_cell.length_c   1.000
_cell.angle_alpha   90.00
_cell.angle_beta   90.00
_cell.angle_gamma   90.00
#
_symmetry.space_group_name_H-M   'P 1'
#
loop_
_entity.id
_entity.type
_entity.pdbx_description
1 polymer ?
#
loop_
_entity_poly.entity_id
_entity_poly.type
_entity_poly.pdbx_seq_one_letter_code
_entity_poly.pdbx_strand_id
1 'polypeptide(L)'
;MRYLILILAIIFFSGCSFGSSYRNVTPNEYIENKYVSVNIADSSYRINKKYDTVPKLETGLPSFNKSRNGTSYKINFRTYPYKDALFYKQFFNKDAVYDDSDIVKETYDENDKEQGINYKKGWQVYVNDMRCAGGVYARVSKGLYQHVDKNYGITCGYYDKTEGRRLLDISYSYFYANGNTRLQKDKDKPREELVSQEQAEEGLKEAVKALVKTIKIKNLDKERMEKEGLMHYDKEFESTKW
;
A
#
# COMPACT_ATOMS: atom_id res chain seq x y z
N MET A 1 -6.86 56.07 3.89
CA MET A 1 -5.56 55.54 3.39
C MET A 1 -4.86 54.61 4.40
N ARG A 2 -4.68 54.99 5.66
CA ARG A 2 -4.01 54.14 6.69
C ARG A 2 -4.67 52.77 6.91
N TYR A 3 -5.99 52.68 6.88
CA TYR A 3 -6.72 51.41 7.04
C TYR A 3 -6.64 50.48 5.82
N LEU A 4 -6.40 51.03 4.61
CA LEU A 4 -6.30 50.23 3.38
C LEU A 4 -4.99 49.43 3.34
N ILE A 5 -3.90 50.01 3.86
CA ILE A 5 -2.58 49.38 3.96
C ILE A 5 -2.60 48.24 4.99
N LEU A 6 -3.36 48.40 6.08
CA LEU A 6 -3.51 47.40 7.13
C LEU A 6 -4.33 46.18 6.68
N ILE A 7 -5.37 46.40 5.86
CA ILE A 7 -6.16 45.31 5.25
C ILE A 7 -5.31 44.55 4.21
N LEU A 8 -4.54 45.24 3.37
CA LEU A 8 -3.62 44.60 2.42
C LEU A 8 -2.53 43.78 3.13
N ALA A 9 -1.97 44.27 4.24
CA ALA A 9 -1.01 43.50 5.04
C ALA A 9 -1.65 42.23 5.64
N ILE A 10 -2.88 42.29 6.13
CA ILE A 10 -3.59 41.12 6.66
C ILE A 10 -3.89 40.10 5.54
N ILE A 11 -4.19 40.53 4.31
CA ILE A 11 -4.40 39.64 3.15
C ILE A 11 -3.07 38.97 2.72
N PHE A 12 -1.95 39.69 2.75
CA PHE A 12 -0.64 39.11 2.43
C PHE A 12 -0.11 38.16 3.52
N PHE A 13 -0.41 38.39 4.81
CA PHE A 13 0.00 37.51 5.92
C PHE A 13 -1.01 36.41 6.28
N SER A 14 -2.26 36.51 5.82
CA SER A 14 -3.23 35.39 5.89
C SER A 14 -3.05 34.38 4.74
N GLY A 15 -2.17 34.69 3.79
CA GLY A 15 -1.60 33.76 2.82
C GLY A 15 -0.66 32.71 3.42
N CYS A 16 -0.80 32.37 4.71
CA CYS A 16 -0.33 31.09 5.24
C CYS A 16 -1.07 29.98 4.49
N SER A 17 -0.57 29.67 3.29
CA SER A 17 -0.85 28.43 2.60
C SER A 17 -0.75 27.34 3.65
N PHE A 18 -1.88 26.70 3.97
CA PHE A 18 -1.90 25.40 4.60
C PHE A 18 -1.13 24.48 3.65
N GLY A 19 0.20 24.48 3.77
CA GLY A 19 1.10 23.81 2.85
C GLY A 19 0.73 22.35 2.81
N SER A 20 0.73 21.74 1.63
CA SER A 20 0.35 20.34 1.44
C SER A 20 0.97 19.46 2.53
N SER A 21 0.17 18.63 3.18
CA SER A 21 0.63 17.67 4.21
C SER A 21 1.60 16.63 3.67
N TYR A 22 1.90 16.66 2.37
CA TYR A 22 2.79 15.74 1.67
C TYR A 22 3.99 16.47 1.07
N ARG A 23 5.16 15.83 1.10
CA ARG A 23 6.36 16.21 0.35
C ARG A 23 6.65 15.17 -0.72
N ASN A 24 7.36 15.57 -1.77
CA ASN A 24 7.93 14.63 -2.72
C ASN A 24 9.08 13.87 -2.05
N VAL A 25 9.28 12.64 -2.49
CA VAL A 25 10.44 11.84 -2.14
C VAL A 25 11.64 12.33 -2.96
N THR A 26 12.81 12.45 -2.35
CA THR A 26 14.05 12.76 -3.08
C THR A 26 14.55 11.51 -3.81
N PRO A 27 15.28 11.64 -4.94
CA PRO A 27 15.85 10.47 -5.62
C PRO A 27 16.72 9.63 -4.68
N ASN A 28 16.50 8.31 -4.67
CA ASN A 28 17.18 7.33 -3.82
C ASN A 28 17.02 7.57 -2.32
N GLU A 29 15.96 8.26 -1.90
CA GLU A 29 15.69 8.48 -0.48
C GLU A 29 15.48 7.16 0.25
N TYR A 30 16.10 7.06 1.43
CA TYR A 30 15.91 5.92 2.31
C TYR A 30 14.87 6.25 3.37
N ILE A 31 13.77 5.52 3.35
CA ILE A 31 12.68 5.69 4.31
C ILE A 31 12.64 4.45 5.20
N GLU A 32 12.75 4.64 6.50
CA GLU A 32 12.86 3.53 7.45
C GLU A 32 12.12 3.77 8.75
N ASN A 33 11.86 2.68 9.47
CA ASN A 33 11.47 2.68 10.87
C ASN A 33 12.32 1.65 11.64
N LYS A 34 11.91 1.28 12.86
CA LYS A 34 12.62 0.29 13.70
C LYS A 34 12.85 -1.07 13.02
N TYR A 35 11.92 -1.51 12.17
CA TYR A 35 11.85 -2.89 11.70
C TYR A 35 12.07 -3.06 10.20
N VAL A 36 11.75 -2.04 9.40
CA VAL A 36 11.81 -2.12 7.94
C VAL A 36 12.36 -0.84 7.35
N SER A 37 12.91 -0.96 6.16
CA SER A 37 13.36 0.15 5.35
C SER A 37 13.12 -0.11 3.87
N VAL A 38 12.97 0.96 3.10
CA VAL A 38 12.72 0.95 1.66
C VAL A 38 13.58 2.04 1.02
N ASN A 39 14.23 1.71 -0.10
CA ASN A 39 14.92 2.69 -0.93
C ASN A 39 14.03 3.11 -2.09
N ILE A 40 13.78 4.40 -2.24
CA ILE A 40 12.84 4.90 -3.24
C ILE A 40 13.62 5.65 -4.32
N ALA A 41 13.86 4.98 -5.44
CA ALA A 41 14.53 5.59 -6.59
C ALA A 41 13.65 6.64 -7.32
N ASP A 42 12.34 6.49 -7.23
CA ASP A 42 11.37 7.29 -7.99
C ASP A 42 10.89 8.52 -7.20
N SER A 43 11.26 9.73 -7.66
CA SER A 43 10.87 10.98 -7.00
C SER A 43 9.41 11.40 -7.24
N SER A 44 8.64 10.64 -8.03
CA SER A 44 7.20 10.88 -8.23
C SER A 44 6.34 10.43 -7.04
N TYR A 45 6.93 9.72 -6.07
CA TYR A 45 6.28 9.40 -4.81
C TYR A 45 6.17 10.62 -3.89
N ARG A 46 5.09 10.63 -3.12
CA ARG A 46 4.80 11.62 -2.09
C ARG A 46 4.51 10.94 -0.77
N ILE A 47 5.08 11.45 0.30
CA ILE A 47 4.90 10.96 1.67
C ILE A 47 4.47 12.10 2.60
N ASN A 48 3.78 11.76 3.68
CA ASN A 48 3.28 12.76 4.63
C ASN A 48 4.46 13.44 5.34
N LYS A 49 4.54 14.76 5.35
CA LYS A 49 5.64 15.55 5.96
C LYS A 49 5.83 15.29 7.45
N LYS A 50 4.76 14.92 8.16
CA LYS A 50 4.77 14.73 9.61
C LYS A 50 5.15 13.31 10.02
N TYR A 51 5.55 12.43 9.10
CA TYR A 51 5.81 11.04 9.45
C TYR A 51 6.92 10.89 10.50
N ASP A 52 7.97 11.71 10.47
CA ASP A 52 9.02 11.66 11.51
C ASP A 52 8.53 12.08 12.92
N THR A 53 7.33 12.66 13.02
CA THR A 53 6.80 13.28 14.25
C THR A 53 5.63 12.52 14.89
N VAL A 54 5.18 11.41 14.29
CA VAL A 54 3.98 10.68 14.75
C VAL A 54 4.37 9.32 15.38
N PRO A 55 4.06 9.09 16.67
CA PRO A 55 4.36 7.82 17.37
C PRO A 55 3.73 6.56 16.74
N LYS A 56 2.66 6.70 15.95
CA LYS A 56 2.01 5.60 15.20
C LYS A 56 2.91 4.92 14.15
N LEU A 57 4.16 5.35 13.97
CA LEU A 57 5.09 4.85 12.97
C LEU A 57 6.20 3.94 13.53
N GLU A 58 6.17 3.62 14.83
CA GLU A 58 6.98 2.50 15.36
C GLU A 58 6.73 1.21 14.58
N THR A 59 5.48 1.03 14.11
CA THR A 59 5.01 -0.19 13.44
C THR A 59 4.86 -0.04 11.92
N GLY A 60 5.26 1.07 11.28
CA GLY A 60 5.12 1.18 9.81
C GLY A 60 5.89 2.32 9.16
N LEU A 61 5.97 2.29 7.84
CA LEU A 61 6.49 3.38 7.01
C LEU A 61 5.37 4.37 6.67
N PRO A 62 5.68 5.63 6.29
CA PRO A 62 4.68 6.52 5.74
C PRO A 62 3.99 5.91 4.51
N SER A 63 2.73 6.31 4.27
CA SER A 63 2.05 5.97 3.03
C SER A 63 2.78 6.58 1.83
N PHE A 64 3.18 5.73 0.88
CA PHE A 64 3.75 6.12 -0.40
C PHE A 64 2.63 6.40 -1.39
N ASN A 65 2.49 7.65 -1.81
CA ASN A 65 1.45 8.07 -2.74
C ASN A 65 2.08 8.45 -4.07
N LYS A 66 1.70 7.77 -5.15
CA LYS A 66 2.16 8.11 -6.51
C LYS A 66 0.97 8.51 -7.35
N SER A 67 1.15 9.45 -8.26
CA SER A 67 0.08 10.01 -9.06
C SER A 67 0.45 9.96 -10.54
N ARG A 68 -0.47 9.47 -11.37
CA ARG A 68 -0.39 9.50 -12.84
C ARG A 68 -1.69 10.10 -13.38
N ASN A 69 -1.75 10.46 -14.66
CA ASN A 69 -2.99 10.94 -15.28
C ASN A 69 -4.11 9.93 -15.06
N GLY A 70 -5.24 10.34 -14.49
CA GLY A 70 -6.42 9.50 -14.31
C GLY A 70 -6.33 8.51 -13.13
N THR A 71 -5.19 8.44 -12.42
CA THR A 71 -5.04 7.51 -11.29
C THR A 71 -4.10 8.02 -10.18
N SER A 72 -4.29 7.47 -8.99
CA SER A 72 -3.34 7.61 -7.89
C SER A 72 -3.19 6.29 -7.16
N TYR A 73 -1.97 5.97 -6.78
CA TYR A 73 -1.60 4.79 -6.01
C TYR A 73 -1.31 5.16 -4.58
N LYS A 74 -1.70 4.29 -3.65
CA LYS A 74 -1.33 4.36 -2.24
C LYS A 74 -0.76 3.02 -1.82
N ILE A 75 0.46 3.01 -1.29
CA ILE A 75 1.16 1.81 -0.83
C ILE A 75 1.62 2.04 0.60
N ASN A 76 1.40 1.08 1.49
CA ASN A 76 1.77 1.17 2.90
C ASN A 76 2.54 -0.09 3.30
N PHE A 77 3.52 0.09 4.18
CA PHE A 77 4.26 -1.00 4.79
C PHE A 77 4.10 -0.92 6.29
N ARG A 78 3.71 -2.02 6.91
CA ARG A 78 3.51 -2.13 8.35
C ARG A 78 4.12 -3.41 8.85
N THR A 79 4.56 -3.37 10.10
CA THR A 79 5.00 -4.53 10.85
C THR A 79 4.40 -4.48 12.24
N TYR A 80 3.81 -5.60 12.65
CA TYR A 80 3.20 -5.72 13.96
C TYR A 80 3.59 -7.03 14.62
N PRO A 81 3.65 -7.06 15.97
CA PRO A 81 3.92 -8.29 16.69
C PRO A 81 2.84 -9.33 16.37
N TYR A 82 3.27 -10.59 16.26
CA TYR A 82 2.34 -11.70 16.13
C TYR A 82 1.43 -11.76 17.36
N LYS A 83 0.12 -11.89 17.12
CA LYS A 83 -0.86 -12.23 18.14
C LYS A 83 -1.36 -13.64 17.84
N ASP A 84 -1.57 -14.46 18.87
CA ASP A 84 -1.96 -15.87 18.67
C ASP A 84 -3.43 -16.01 18.24
N ALA A 85 -3.74 -15.54 17.03
CA ALA A 85 -5.01 -15.73 16.36
C ALA A 85 -4.85 -16.80 15.28
N LEU A 86 -5.87 -17.66 15.12
CA LEU A 86 -5.89 -18.71 14.09
C LEU A 86 -5.54 -18.17 12.69
N PHE A 87 -6.05 -16.99 12.34
CA PHE A 87 -5.75 -16.31 11.07
C PHE A 87 -4.26 -15.99 10.87
N TYR A 88 -3.48 -15.78 11.93
CA TYR A 88 -2.06 -15.46 11.80
C TYR A 88 -1.15 -16.70 11.78
N LYS A 89 -1.63 -17.86 12.26
CA LYS A 89 -0.84 -19.10 12.31
C LYS A 89 -0.40 -19.57 10.92
N GLN A 90 -1.27 -19.39 9.91
CA GLN A 90 -0.97 -19.78 8.53
C GLN A 90 0.30 -19.13 7.98
N PHE A 91 0.61 -17.88 8.39
CA PHE A 91 1.80 -17.16 7.94
C PHE A 91 3.13 -17.75 8.45
N PHE A 92 3.06 -18.64 9.45
CA PHE A 92 4.21 -19.34 10.03
C PHE A 92 4.17 -20.86 9.81
N ASN A 93 3.22 -21.35 9.02
CA ASN A 93 3.07 -22.78 8.74
C ASN A 93 3.51 -23.08 7.30
N LYS A 94 4.69 -23.69 7.10
CA LYS A 94 5.25 -24.04 5.78
C LYS A 94 4.30 -24.83 4.86
N ASP A 95 3.33 -25.54 5.42
CA ASP A 95 2.37 -26.37 4.69
C ASP A 95 1.02 -25.64 4.45
N ALA A 96 0.89 -24.38 4.91
CA ALA A 96 -0.28 -23.57 4.60
C ALA A 96 -0.38 -23.31 3.10
N VAL A 97 -1.54 -23.61 2.52
CA VAL A 97 -1.89 -23.30 1.14
C VAL A 97 -2.71 -22.02 1.15
N TYR A 98 -2.29 -21.04 0.37
CA TYR A 98 -3.09 -19.84 0.10
C TYR A 98 -3.84 -20.11 -1.20
N ASP A 99 -5.15 -20.39 -1.10
CA ASP A 99 -5.96 -20.75 -2.26
C ASP A 99 -5.93 -19.65 -3.33
N ASP A 100 -5.41 -20.00 -4.51
CA ASP A 100 -5.57 -19.27 -5.77
C ASP A 100 -7.02 -19.43 -6.26
N SER A 101 -7.98 -18.79 -5.59
CA SER A 101 -9.40 -18.90 -5.96
C SER A 101 -10.20 -17.62 -5.69
N ASP A 102 -11.15 -17.36 -6.58
CA ASP A 102 -12.18 -16.33 -6.37
C ASP A 102 -13.18 -16.84 -5.32
N ILE A 103 -13.36 -16.06 -4.25
CA ILE A 103 -14.39 -16.31 -3.24
C ILE A 103 -15.75 -15.90 -3.84
N VAL A 104 -16.65 -16.88 -3.96
CA VAL A 104 -17.99 -16.71 -4.52
C VAL A 104 -18.91 -16.04 -3.50
N LYS A 105 -19.97 -15.35 -3.96
CA LYS A 105 -20.89 -14.60 -3.10
C LYS A 105 -21.47 -15.39 -1.91
N GLU A 106 -21.68 -16.69 -2.10
CA GLU A 106 -22.25 -17.59 -1.10
C GLU A 106 -21.29 -17.87 0.07
N THR A 107 -19.98 -17.68 -0.13
CA THR A 107 -18.95 -17.91 0.89
C THR A 107 -18.51 -16.64 1.63
N TYR A 108 -19.14 -15.48 1.35
CA TYR A 108 -18.93 -14.27 2.14
C TYR A 108 -19.55 -14.37 3.53
N ASP A 109 -18.74 -14.05 4.54
CA ASP A 109 -19.20 -13.92 5.93
C ASP A 109 -20.05 -12.64 6.14
N GLU A 110 -20.60 -12.47 7.34
CA GLU A 110 -21.45 -11.32 7.67
C GLU A 110 -20.70 -9.99 7.54
N ASN A 111 -19.42 -9.97 7.90
CA ASN A 111 -18.59 -8.78 7.83
C ASN A 111 -18.25 -8.41 6.38
N ASP A 112 -17.95 -9.39 5.52
CA ASP A 112 -17.76 -9.20 4.09
C ASP A 112 -19.03 -8.59 3.46
N LYS A 113 -20.22 -9.06 3.87
CA LYS A 113 -21.52 -8.53 3.43
C LYS A 113 -21.78 -7.10 3.95
N GLU A 114 -21.56 -6.85 5.24
CA GLU A 114 -21.70 -5.52 5.85
C GLU A 114 -20.79 -4.47 5.20
N GLN A 115 -19.57 -4.88 4.84
CA GLN A 115 -18.61 -4.03 4.15
C GLN A 115 -18.88 -3.86 2.65
N GLY A 116 -19.89 -4.54 2.09
CA GLY A 116 -20.22 -4.49 0.66
C GLY A 116 -19.15 -5.11 -0.24
N ILE A 117 -18.39 -6.08 0.26
CA ILE A 117 -17.40 -6.84 -0.52
C ILE A 117 -18.16 -7.76 -1.47
N ASN A 118 -17.77 -7.73 -2.74
CA ASN A 118 -18.41 -8.54 -3.79
C ASN A 118 -17.42 -9.30 -4.66
N TYR A 119 -16.13 -9.07 -4.46
CA TYR A 119 -15.04 -9.83 -5.05
C TYR A 119 -13.94 -10.00 -4.00
N LYS A 120 -13.37 -11.20 -3.88
CA LYS A 120 -12.22 -11.49 -3.03
C LYS A 120 -11.44 -12.66 -3.60
N LYS A 121 -10.11 -12.57 -3.59
CA LYS A 121 -9.22 -13.63 -4.09
C LYS A 121 -7.95 -13.65 -3.26
N GLY A 122 -7.46 -14.85 -2.97
CA GLY A 122 -6.17 -15.10 -2.31
C GLY A 122 -5.16 -15.67 -3.30
N TRP A 123 -3.87 -15.60 -2.96
CA TRP A 123 -2.80 -16.30 -3.68
C TRP A 123 -1.53 -16.40 -2.82
N GLN A 124 -0.60 -17.25 -3.21
CA GLN A 124 0.75 -17.28 -2.64
C GLN A 124 1.70 -16.36 -3.41
N VAL A 125 2.52 -15.60 -2.67
CA VAL A 125 3.52 -14.69 -3.24
C VAL A 125 4.80 -14.73 -2.41
N TYR A 126 5.92 -14.28 -2.97
CA TYR A 126 7.21 -14.26 -2.31
C TYR A 126 7.80 -12.86 -2.26
N VAL A 127 8.17 -12.39 -1.06
CA VAL A 127 8.77 -11.06 -0.85
C VAL A 127 10.14 -11.25 -0.22
N ASN A 128 11.20 -10.90 -0.96
CA ASN A 128 12.59 -11.16 -0.55
C ASN A 128 12.78 -12.60 -0.07
N ASP A 129 12.43 -13.56 -0.92
CA ASP A 129 12.48 -15.01 -0.68
C ASP A 129 11.53 -15.51 0.44
N MET A 130 10.88 -14.63 1.20
CA MET A 130 9.93 -15.06 2.22
C MET A 130 8.61 -15.45 1.58
N ARG A 131 8.02 -16.56 2.04
CA ARG A 131 6.66 -16.95 1.65
C ARG A 131 5.63 -16.04 2.32
N CYS A 132 4.69 -15.54 1.52
CA CYS A 132 3.65 -14.61 1.94
C CYS A 132 2.29 -15.01 1.34
N ALA A 133 1.21 -14.52 1.93
CA ALA A 133 -0.10 -14.54 1.30
C ALA A 133 -0.36 -13.20 0.61
N GLY A 134 -0.73 -13.24 -0.66
CA GLY A 134 -1.35 -12.13 -1.35
C GLY A 134 -2.87 -12.26 -1.30
N GLY A 135 -3.55 -11.12 -1.41
CA GLY A 135 -4.99 -11.12 -1.56
C GLY A 135 -5.52 -9.78 -2.08
N VAL A 136 -6.73 -9.84 -2.61
CA VAL A 136 -7.50 -8.67 -3.04
C VAL A 136 -8.93 -8.82 -2.54
N TYR A 137 -9.56 -7.69 -2.20
CA TYR A 137 -11.00 -7.59 -2.17
C TYR A 137 -11.45 -6.31 -2.86
N ALA A 138 -12.61 -6.36 -3.51
CA ALA A 138 -13.21 -5.21 -4.17
C ALA A 138 -14.58 -4.89 -3.59
N ARG A 139 -14.86 -3.59 -3.52
CA ARG A 139 -16.20 -3.05 -3.32
C ARG A 139 -16.60 -2.34 -4.60
N VAL A 140 -17.74 -2.70 -5.17
CA VAL A 140 -18.31 -1.99 -6.33
C VAL A 140 -19.55 -1.25 -5.87
N SER A 141 -19.43 0.07 -5.71
CA SER A 141 -20.60 0.92 -5.53
C SER A 141 -21.26 1.16 -6.90
N LYS A 142 -22.46 0.61 -7.12
CA LYS A 142 -23.25 0.90 -8.32
C LYS A 142 -24.00 2.23 -8.13
N GLY A 143 -23.60 3.28 -8.86
CA GLY A 143 -24.20 4.62 -8.84
C GLY A 143 -23.58 5.54 -9.91
N LEU A 144 -23.99 6.82 -9.96
CA LEU A 144 -23.45 7.85 -10.88
C LEU A 144 -21.92 8.03 -10.79
N TYR A 145 -21.34 7.62 -9.67
CA TYR A 145 -19.90 7.57 -9.41
C TYR A 145 -19.46 6.11 -9.29
N GLN A 146 -19.20 5.45 -10.43
CA GLN A 146 -18.63 4.10 -10.43
C GLN A 146 -17.17 4.19 -9.94
N HIS A 147 -16.97 3.99 -8.63
CA HIS A 147 -15.67 3.79 -8.03
C HIS A 147 -15.47 2.30 -7.77
N VAL A 148 -14.43 1.74 -8.37
CA VAL A 148 -13.92 0.41 -8.03
C VAL A 148 -12.86 0.64 -6.96
N ASP A 149 -13.20 0.33 -5.70
CA ASP A 149 -12.24 0.34 -4.60
C ASP A 149 -11.72 -1.09 -4.42
N LYS A 150 -10.62 -1.39 -5.12
CA LYS A 150 -9.87 -2.64 -4.97
C LYS A 150 -8.76 -2.42 -3.96
N ASN A 151 -8.82 -3.17 -2.87
CA ASN A 151 -7.81 -3.17 -1.84
C ASN A 151 -7.04 -4.47 -1.92
N TYR A 152 -5.73 -4.34 -1.99
CA TYR A 152 -4.82 -5.45 -2.08
C TYR A 152 -3.91 -5.49 -0.87
N GLY A 153 -3.47 -6.70 -0.51
CA GLY A 153 -2.59 -6.92 0.63
C GLY A 153 -1.59 -8.03 0.34
N ILE A 154 -0.39 -7.90 0.90
CA ILE A 154 0.57 -8.99 1.03
C ILE A 154 0.97 -9.08 2.50
N THR A 155 0.82 -10.26 3.08
CA THR A 155 1.18 -10.51 4.48
C THR A 155 2.21 -11.63 4.58
N CYS A 156 3.33 -11.35 5.23
CA CYS A 156 4.43 -12.30 5.44
C CYS A 156 4.66 -12.50 6.93
N GLY A 157 4.75 -13.76 7.39
CA GLY A 157 5.27 -14.08 8.70
C GLY A 157 6.79 -14.03 8.69
N TYR A 158 7.40 -13.37 9.68
CA TYR A 158 8.85 -13.39 9.85
C TYR A 158 9.27 -13.51 11.31
N TYR A 159 10.47 -14.04 11.54
CA TYR A 159 11.11 -14.06 12.85
C TYR A 159 12.10 -12.89 12.97
N ASP A 160 11.92 -12.07 13.99
CA ASP A 160 12.85 -11.05 14.44
C ASP A 160 13.78 -11.65 15.51
N LYS A 161 15.09 -11.41 15.38
CA LYS A 161 16.11 -11.95 16.30
C LYS A 161 15.91 -11.50 17.75
N THR A 162 15.25 -10.37 17.97
CA THR A 162 15.07 -9.75 19.29
C THR A 162 13.65 -9.87 19.81
N GLU A 163 12.66 -9.86 18.91
CA GLU A 163 11.23 -9.79 19.30
C GLU A 163 10.42 -11.04 18.90
N GLY A 164 11.04 -12.02 18.25
CA GLY A 164 10.37 -13.26 17.87
C GLY A 164 9.41 -13.08 16.69
N ARG A 165 8.20 -13.64 16.77
CA ARG A 165 7.27 -13.67 15.62
C ARG A 165 6.68 -12.29 15.32
N ARG A 166 6.76 -11.87 14.06
CA ARG A 166 6.20 -10.61 13.56
C ARG A 166 5.58 -10.80 12.18
N LEU A 167 4.69 -9.91 11.82
CA LEU A 167 4.03 -9.90 10.52
C LEU A 167 4.44 -8.65 9.77
N LEU A 168 4.82 -8.79 8.50
CA LEU A 168 4.94 -7.70 7.54
C LEU A 168 3.63 -7.64 6.75
N ASP A 169 2.98 -6.49 6.73
CA ASP A 169 1.81 -6.17 5.91
C ASP A 169 2.16 -5.10 4.88
N ILE A 170 1.89 -5.38 3.61
CA ILE A 170 2.03 -4.47 2.49
C ILE A 170 0.65 -4.27 1.89
N SER A 171 0.00 -3.16 2.24
CA SER A 171 -1.34 -2.83 1.74
C SER A 171 -1.27 -1.76 0.67
N TYR A 172 -1.94 -2.01 -0.44
CA TYR A 172 -1.91 -1.12 -1.59
C TYR A 172 -3.26 -1.04 -2.30
N SER A 173 -3.54 0.13 -2.83
CA SER A 173 -4.74 0.42 -3.60
C SER A 173 -4.46 1.47 -4.66
N TYR A 174 -5.35 1.52 -5.65
CA TYR A 174 -5.38 2.61 -6.61
C TYR A 174 -6.77 3.21 -6.63
N PHE A 175 -6.80 4.52 -6.84
CA PHE A 175 -8.00 5.21 -7.22
C PHE A 175 -7.97 5.43 -8.73
N TYR A 176 -9.05 5.08 -9.40
CA TYR A 176 -9.25 5.31 -10.83
C TYR A 176 -10.56 6.07 -11.06
N ALA A 177 -10.48 7.15 -11.82
CA ALA A 177 -11.65 7.94 -12.17
C ALA A 177 -12.24 7.41 -13.50
N ASN A 178 -13.37 6.69 -13.40
CA ASN A 178 -14.11 6.18 -14.55
C ASN A 178 -15.31 7.09 -14.91
N GLY A 179 -15.76 7.03 -16.17
CA GLY A 179 -16.91 7.78 -16.68
C GLY A 179 -16.69 9.30 -16.72
N ASN A 180 -17.70 10.08 -16.31
CA ASN A 180 -17.66 11.56 -16.29
C ASN A 180 -16.90 12.13 -15.08
N THR A 181 -16.49 11.29 -14.13
CA THR A 181 -15.79 11.74 -12.92
C THR A 181 -14.30 11.85 -13.20
N ARG A 182 -13.68 12.97 -12.77
CA ARG A 182 -12.24 13.22 -12.94
C ARG A 182 -11.61 13.48 -11.58
N LEU A 183 -10.36 13.05 -11.42
CA LEU A 183 -9.53 13.52 -10.32
C LEU A 183 -9.36 15.03 -10.45
N GLN A 184 -9.40 15.75 -9.33
CA GLN A 184 -9.35 17.21 -9.34
C GLN A 184 -8.09 17.77 -10.03
N LYS A 185 -6.97 17.04 -9.97
CA LYS A 185 -5.72 17.37 -10.67
C LYS A 185 -5.78 17.19 -12.20
N ASP A 186 -6.74 16.42 -12.70
CA ASP A 186 -6.89 16.05 -14.11
C ASP A 186 -8.17 16.65 -14.72
N LYS A 187 -8.81 17.61 -14.03
CA LYS A 187 -10.09 18.19 -14.45
C LYS A 187 -10.05 18.75 -15.89
N ASP A 188 -8.92 19.34 -16.28
CA ASP A 188 -8.74 20.03 -17.56
C ASP A 188 -8.11 19.15 -18.65
N LYS A 189 -7.74 17.89 -18.34
CA LYS A 189 -7.06 17.01 -19.31
C LYS A 189 -8.06 16.29 -20.23
N PRO A 190 -7.82 16.19 -21.54
CA PRO A 190 -8.61 15.36 -22.44
C PRO A 190 -8.70 13.91 -21.94
N ARG A 191 -9.80 13.19 -22.26
CA ARG A 191 -10.03 11.83 -21.74
C ARG A 191 -9.03 10.84 -22.33
N GLU A 192 -8.61 11.11 -23.55
CA GLU A 192 -7.64 10.35 -24.34
C GLU A 192 -6.23 10.40 -23.71
N GLU A 193 -5.96 11.40 -22.87
CA GLU A 193 -4.70 11.54 -22.13
C GLU A 193 -4.72 10.86 -20.74
N LEU A 194 -5.88 10.32 -20.33
CA LEU A 194 -6.03 9.58 -19.09
C LEU A 194 -5.71 8.11 -19.35
N VAL A 195 -5.03 7.47 -18.40
CA VAL A 195 -4.72 6.03 -18.51
C VAL A 195 -6.02 5.22 -18.51
N SER A 196 -6.02 4.08 -19.19
CA SER A 196 -7.09 3.09 -19.04
C SER A 196 -7.07 2.46 -17.64
N GLN A 197 -8.16 1.79 -17.25
CA GLN A 197 -8.18 1.04 -15.98
C GLN A 197 -7.09 -0.04 -15.95
N GLU A 198 -6.91 -0.77 -17.05
CA GLU A 198 -5.88 -1.81 -17.18
C GLU A 198 -4.47 -1.22 -17.00
N GLN A 199 -4.18 -0.08 -17.63
CA GLN A 199 -2.92 0.64 -17.45
C GLN A 199 -2.73 1.15 -16.01
N ALA A 200 -3.82 1.53 -15.33
CA ALA A 200 -3.77 1.91 -13.92
C ALA A 200 -3.41 0.71 -13.03
N GLU A 201 -4.03 -0.44 -13.26
CA GLU A 201 -3.77 -1.70 -12.55
C GLU A 201 -2.33 -2.19 -12.79
N GLU A 202 -1.86 -2.18 -14.04
CA GLU A 202 -0.48 -2.55 -14.38
C GLU A 202 0.55 -1.58 -13.78
N GLY A 203 0.26 -0.26 -13.83
CA GLY A 203 1.12 0.72 -13.18
C GLY A 203 1.19 0.56 -11.66
N LEU A 204 0.12 0.10 -11.00
CA LEU A 204 0.14 -0.25 -9.58
C LEU A 204 1.01 -1.49 -9.33
N LYS A 205 0.89 -2.54 -10.16
CA LYS A 205 1.72 -3.76 -10.06
C LYS A 205 3.20 -3.43 -10.13
N GLU A 206 3.61 -2.62 -11.10
CA GLU A 206 5.00 -2.20 -11.25
C GLU A 206 5.48 -1.30 -10.09
N ALA A 207 4.61 -0.41 -9.61
CA ALA A 207 4.91 0.43 -8.44
C ALA A 207 5.14 -0.41 -7.17
N VAL A 208 4.31 -1.43 -6.92
CA VAL A 208 4.48 -2.34 -5.78
C VAL A 208 5.73 -3.19 -5.96
N LYS A 209 5.95 -3.76 -7.14
CA LYS A 209 7.16 -4.55 -7.47
C LYS A 209 8.44 -3.76 -7.21
N ALA A 210 8.48 -2.50 -7.66
CA ALA A 210 9.64 -1.63 -7.48
C ALA A 210 9.95 -1.39 -5.99
N LEU A 211 8.93 -1.08 -5.17
CA LEU A 211 9.15 -0.86 -3.73
C LEU A 211 9.49 -2.16 -2.99
N VAL A 212 8.80 -3.26 -3.30
CA VAL A 212 9.05 -4.58 -2.70
C VAL A 212 10.49 -5.04 -2.93
N LYS A 213 11.06 -4.84 -4.12
CA LYS A 213 12.46 -5.20 -4.41
C LYS A 213 13.49 -4.48 -3.54
N THR A 214 13.12 -3.34 -2.95
CA THR A 214 14.03 -2.52 -2.13
C THR A 214 13.76 -2.64 -0.63
N ILE A 215 12.74 -3.42 -0.25
CA ILE A 215 12.42 -3.60 1.16
C ILE A 215 13.56 -4.33 1.86
N LYS A 216 13.88 -3.92 3.09
CA LYS A 216 14.80 -4.64 3.97
C LYS A 216 14.14 -4.77 5.34
N ILE A 217 14.04 -6.00 5.83
CA ILE A 217 13.62 -6.27 7.21
C ILE A 217 14.85 -6.27 8.10
N LYS A 218 14.87 -5.36 9.06
CA LYS A 218 15.91 -5.25 10.09
C LYS A 218 15.77 -6.42 11.05
N ASN A 219 16.89 -6.94 11.55
CA ASN A 219 16.95 -8.05 12.51
C ASN A 219 16.21 -9.32 12.08
N LEU A 220 16.05 -9.57 10.78
CA LEU A 220 15.48 -10.83 10.29
C LEU A 220 16.34 -12.02 10.76
N ASP A 221 15.70 -12.96 11.46
CA ASP A 221 16.29 -14.23 11.87
C ASP A 221 16.21 -15.22 10.70
N LYS A 222 17.07 -15.02 9.72
CA LYS A 222 17.09 -15.78 8.47
C LYS A 222 17.32 -17.28 8.71
N GLU A 223 18.21 -17.64 9.64
CA GLU A 223 18.49 -19.04 9.99
C GLU A 223 17.24 -19.73 10.53
N ARG A 224 16.52 -19.08 11.44
CA ARG A 224 15.25 -19.62 11.93
C ARG A 224 14.19 -19.69 10.83
N MET A 225 14.09 -18.67 9.99
CA MET A 225 13.16 -18.66 8.86
C MET A 225 13.42 -19.83 7.90
N GLU A 226 14.69 -20.14 7.60
CA GLU A 226 15.08 -21.30 6.80
C GLU A 226 14.70 -22.62 7.49
N LYS A 227 15.02 -22.76 8.78
CA LYS A 227 14.68 -23.95 9.58
C LYS A 227 13.18 -24.21 9.62
N GLU A 228 12.37 -23.16 9.69
CA GLU A 228 10.90 -23.24 9.75
C GLU A 228 10.27 -23.38 8.35
N GLY A 229 11.09 -23.42 7.28
CA GLY A 229 10.62 -23.59 5.90
C GLY A 229 9.87 -22.38 5.34
N LEU A 230 10.23 -21.17 5.80
CA LEU A 230 9.58 -19.92 5.37
C LEU A 230 10.37 -19.14 4.31
N MET A 231 11.60 -19.60 3.99
CA MET A 231 12.48 -19.02 2.97
C MET A 231 12.53 -19.89 1.71
N HIS A 232 12.42 -19.25 0.54
CA HIS A 232 12.36 -19.88 -0.77
C HIS A 232 13.20 -19.10 -1.79
N TYR A 233 14.49 -19.45 -1.88
CA TYR A 233 15.46 -18.76 -2.73
C TYR A 233 15.31 -19.02 -4.24
N ASP A 234 14.49 -20.01 -4.61
CA ASP A 234 14.14 -20.32 -5.99
C ASP A 234 12.93 -19.54 -6.50
N LYS A 235 12.31 -18.71 -5.64
CA LYS A 235 11.05 -18.02 -5.93
C LYS A 235 11.25 -16.51 -5.94
N GLU A 236 10.90 -15.89 -7.06
CA GLU A 236 10.88 -14.43 -7.17
C GLU A 236 9.49 -13.87 -6.87
N PHE A 237 9.44 -12.55 -6.61
CA PHE A 237 8.18 -11.83 -6.50
C PHE A 237 7.46 -11.76 -7.86
N GLU A 238 6.29 -12.39 -7.94
CA GLU A 238 5.39 -12.32 -9.09
C GLU A 238 4.20 -11.38 -8.81
N SER A 239 4.16 -10.23 -9.48
CA SER A 239 3.05 -9.25 -9.40
C SER A 239 1.84 -9.63 -10.25
N THR A 240 1.89 -10.76 -10.96
CA THR A 240 0.93 -11.10 -12.03
C THR A 240 -0.31 -11.85 -11.56
N LYS A 241 -0.32 -12.41 -10.34
CA LYS A 241 -1.39 -13.31 -9.84
C LYS A 241 -2.65 -12.63 -9.29
N TRP A 242 -2.89 -11.38 -9.67
CA TRP A 242 -3.98 -10.54 -9.13
C TRP A 242 -5.27 -10.82 -9.88
#